data_AF-A0A7W0MFZ1-F1
#
_entry.id   AF-A0A7W0MFZ1-F1
#
_cell.length_a   1.000
_cell.length_b   1.000
_cell.length_c   1.000
_cell.angle_alpha   90.00
_cell.angle_beta   90.00
_cell.angle_gamma   90.00
#
_symmetry.space_group_name_H-M   'P 1'
#
loop_
_entity.id
_entity.type
_entity.pdbx_description
1 polymer ?
#
loop_
_entity_poly.entity_id
_entity_poly.type
_entity_poly.pdbx_seq_one_letter_code
_entity_poly.pdbx_strand_id
1 'polypeptide(L)'
;MTLKNLFRVMLFGLLLPAYATAQARRCEYGVAPCEAYANADAVFVGEVKRIIPVTTKIWQTDDDYDQTAYVTVQQIYKGSKKQQIVLRQLGRRHTQKFISGSRYLFYANYDRQLRIWEVRPCGRTRMADYVQDDLLYLNSLPASSKRTRVSGEIVRYDTDADNPQGTTEPLAGIRLRVTGEERDFEAVTNANGVYEFHDVPPGSYTVRPRIPNGLVFLWAIHYGDDIYARARSLKIELKEGGCSGVTILLTTDKTLNKDSGPKIGRVFTADSNVSR
;
A
#
# COMPACT_ATOMS: atom_id res chain seq x y z
N MET A 1 -13.16 77.47 5.74
CA MET A 1 -13.32 76.09 5.23
C MET A 1 -12.02 75.67 4.54
N THR A 2 -10.98 75.23 5.28
CA THR A 2 -10.61 73.82 5.58
C THR A 2 -10.33 73.01 4.31
N LEU A 3 -9.09 72.90 3.82
CA LEU A 3 -7.93 72.11 4.30
C LEU A 3 -8.08 70.58 4.05
N LYS A 4 -7.18 70.05 3.20
CA LYS A 4 -6.66 68.66 3.10
C LYS A 4 -7.62 67.55 2.65
N ASN A 5 -7.47 67.11 1.40
CA ASN A 5 -7.73 65.72 1.01
C ASN A 5 -6.39 65.02 0.75
N LEU A 6 -5.97 64.22 1.72
CA LEU A 6 -4.79 63.36 1.66
C LEU A 6 -5.01 62.22 0.65
N PHE A 7 -4.00 62.03 -0.20
CA PHE A 7 -3.73 60.78 -0.90
C PHE A 7 -3.67 59.61 0.10
N ARG A 8 -4.63 58.69 0.05
CA ARG A 8 -4.52 57.36 0.68
C ARG A 8 -3.87 56.41 -0.33
N VAL A 9 -2.55 56.25 -0.22
CA VAL A 9 -1.82 55.14 -0.83
C VAL A 9 -2.24 53.87 -0.08
N MET A 10 -3.11 53.07 -0.69
CA MET A 10 -3.49 51.76 -0.16
C MET A 10 -2.34 50.79 -0.45
N LEU A 11 -1.50 50.56 0.55
CA LEU A 11 -0.42 49.58 0.50
C LEU A 11 -1.07 48.18 0.45
N PHE A 12 -1.22 47.62 -0.74
CA PHE A 12 -1.57 46.21 -0.91
C PHE A 12 -0.36 45.38 -0.45
N GLY A 13 -0.32 45.08 0.85
CA GLY A 13 0.58 44.09 1.41
C GLY A 13 0.27 42.74 0.79
N LEU A 14 1.10 42.32 -0.15
CA LEU A 14 1.07 41.01 -0.77
C LEU A 14 1.46 39.98 0.31
N LEU A 15 0.46 39.53 1.07
CA LEU A 15 0.57 38.36 1.93
C LEU A 15 0.78 37.15 1.02
N LEU A 16 2.05 36.83 0.76
CA LEU A 16 2.47 35.56 0.20
C LEU A 16 1.83 34.46 1.07
N PRO A 17 1.01 33.56 0.49
CA PRO A 17 0.52 32.43 1.25
C PRO A 17 1.74 31.65 1.74
N ALA A 18 1.85 31.51 3.05
CA ALA A 18 2.82 30.63 3.68
C ALA A 18 2.68 29.28 2.99
N TYR A 19 3.71 28.91 2.23
CA TYR A 19 3.84 27.60 1.64
C TYR A 19 3.52 26.59 2.74
N ALA A 20 2.45 25.83 2.55
CA ALA A 20 2.12 24.71 3.40
C ALA A 20 3.41 23.91 3.55
N THR A 21 3.95 23.90 4.76
CA THR A 21 5.09 23.05 5.08
C THR A 21 4.62 21.65 4.73
N ALA A 22 5.29 21.04 3.74
CA ALA A 22 5.13 19.64 3.44
C ALA A 22 5.59 18.90 4.69
N GLN A 23 4.67 18.74 5.64
CA GLN A 23 4.80 17.89 6.79
C GLN A 23 5.28 16.57 6.21
N ALA A 24 6.46 16.12 6.64
CA ALA A 24 7.04 14.87 6.22
C ALA A 24 5.99 13.78 6.45
N ARG A 25 5.19 13.48 5.42
CA ARG A 25 4.05 12.59 5.52
C ARG A 25 4.65 11.24 5.89
N ARG A 26 4.36 10.79 7.11
CA ARG A 26 4.59 9.40 7.49
C ARG A 26 4.05 8.53 6.37
N CYS A 27 4.80 7.51 5.99
CA CYS A 27 4.44 6.66 4.87
C CYS A 27 2.99 6.21 4.93
N GLU A 28 2.23 6.61 3.92
CA GLU A 28 0.86 6.20 3.69
C GLU A 28 0.89 4.81 3.04
N TYR A 29 1.36 3.82 3.80
CA TYR A 29 1.23 2.42 3.37
C TYR A 29 -0.26 2.13 3.26
N GLY A 30 -0.73 1.73 2.08
CA GLY A 30 -2.08 1.19 1.97
C GLY A 30 -3.00 1.83 0.94
N VAL A 31 -2.61 2.67 0.00
CA VAL A 31 -3.55 3.03 -1.09
C VAL A 31 -4.18 1.78 -1.71
N ALA A 32 -5.47 1.76 -2.05
CA ALA A 32 -6.13 0.55 -2.56
C ALA A 32 -5.62 0.19 -3.99
N PRO A 33 -5.76 -1.07 -4.47
CA PRO A 33 -5.27 -1.47 -5.80
C PRO A 33 -5.71 -0.55 -6.94
N CYS A 34 -6.98 -0.15 -6.97
CA CYS A 34 -7.48 0.71 -8.03
C CYS A 34 -6.99 2.16 -7.94
N GLU A 35 -6.79 2.69 -6.74
CA GLU A 35 -6.20 4.01 -6.56
C GLU A 35 -4.73 4.02 -7.01
N ALA A 36 -3.96 3.01 -6.61
CA ALA A 36 -2.59 2.84 -7.09
C ALA A 36 -2.54 2.72 -8.62
N TYR A 37 -3.45 1.94 -9.21
CA TYR A 37 -3.55 1.77 -10.66
C TYR A 37 -3.92 3.08 -11.38
N ALA A 38 -4.87 3.84 -10.83
CA ALA A 38 -5.27 5.13 -11.38
C ALA A 38 -4.09 6.12 -11.39
N ASN A 39 -3.35 6.18 -10.28
CA ASN A 39 -2.26 7.13 -10.05
C ASN A 39 -0.93 6.76 -10.76
N ALA A 40 -0.73 5.51 -11.16
CA ALA A 40 0.50 5.08 -11.84
C ALA A 40 0.47 5.38 -13.35
N ASP A 41 1.60 5.77 -13.94
CA ASP A 41 1.75 5.93 -15.39
C ASP A 41 1.99 4.58 -16.09
N ALA A 42 2.63 3.64 -15.39
CA ALA A 42 2.80 2.26 -15.83
C ALA A 42 2.59 1.28 -14.67
N VAL A 43 1.96 0.14 -14.98
CA VAL A 43 1.75 -0.97 -14.04
C VAL A 43 2.16 -2.27 -14.71
N PHE A 44 3.11 -2.99 -14.13
CA PHE A 44 3.65 -4.20 -14.73
C PHE A 44 4.31 -5.12 -13.70
N VAL A 45 4.32 -6.42 -13.99
CA VAL A 45 5.18 -7.38 -13.30
C VAL A 45 6.51 -7.46 -14.05
N GLY A 46 7.60 -7.43 -13.31
CA GLY A 46 8.95 -7.52 -13.88
C GLY A 46 9.96 -8.13 -12.93
N GLU A 47 11.05 -8.62 -13.51
CA GLU A 47 12.19 -9.14 -12.78
C GLU A 47 13.28 -8.08 -12.68
N VAL A 48 13.74 -7.82 -11.45
CA VAL A 48 14.84 -6.90 -11.20
C VAL A 48 16.15 -7.60 -11.54
N LYS A 49 16.77 -7.26 -12.67
CA LYS A 49 18.02 -7.89 -13.10
C LYS A 49 19.25 -7.32 -12.38
N ARG A 50 19.20 -6.03 -12.05
CA ARG A 50 20.31 -5.32 -11.43
C ARG A 50 19.82 -4.13 -10.61
N ILE A 51 20.53 -3.81 -9.54
CA ILE A 51 20.29 -2.65 -8.69
C ILE A 51 21.59 -1.87 -8.44
N ILE A 52 21.47 -0.56 -8.20
CA ILE A 52 22.56 0.32 -7.76
C ILE A 52 22.04 1.23 -6.63
N PRO A 53 22.68 1.28 -5.45
CA PRO A 53 23.72 0.35 -5.00
C PRO A 53 23.16 -1.07 -4.80
N VAL A 54 24.07 -2.05 -4.77
CA VAL A 54 23.73 -3.45 -4.49
C VAL A 54 23.33 -3.59 -3.03
N THR A 55 22.23 -4.30 -2.77
CA THR A 55 21.84 -4.72 -1.43
C THR A 55 21.38 -6.16 -1.44
N THR A 56 21.56 -6.83 -0.31
CA THR A 56 21.09 -8.18 -0.04
C THR A 56 19.94 -8.21 0.97
N LYS A 57 19.58 -7.07 1.58
CA LYS A 57 18.52 -6.95 2.58
C LYS A 57 17.41 -6.05 2.08
N ILE A 58 16.16 -6.54 2.15
CA ILE A 58 14.96 -5.75 1.82
C ILE A 58 14.79 -4.58 2.80
N TRP A 59 15.07 -4.84 4.07
CA TRP A 59 14.96 -3.88 5.17
C TRP A 59 16.33 -3.37 5.55
N GLN A 60 16.58 -2.08 5.33
CA GLN A 60 17.76 -1.40 5.83
C GLN A 60 17.39 -0.42 6.93
N THR A 61 18.20 -0.41 7.98
CA THR A 61 17.96 0.35 9.21
C THR A 61 18.47 1.78 9.13
N ASP A 62 19.49 2.05 8.31
CA ASP A 62 20.31 3.27 8.49
C ASP A 62 20.42 4.20 7.28
N ASP A 63 20.11 3.79 6.04
CA ASP A 63 20.44 4.61 4.87
C ASP A 63 19.23 5.07 4.03
N ASP A 64 18.96 6.37 4.07
CA ASP A 64 18.12 7.11 3.12
C ASP A 64 18.88 7.25 1.79
N TYR A 65 18.91 6.20 0.96
CA TYR A 65 19.55 6.25 -0.36
C TYR A 65 18.61 5.85 -1.50
N ASP A 66 18.74 6.54 -2.62
CA ASP A 66 18.03 6.20 -3.86
C ASP A 66 18.59 4.91 -4.45
N GLN A 67 17.71 4.02 -4.89
CA GLN A 67 18.09 2.80 -5.57
C GLN A 67 17.67 2.87 -7.04
N THR A 68 18.61 2.66 -7.97
CA THR A 68 18.30 2.46 -9.39
C THR A 68 18.13 0.98 -9.67
N ALA A 69 16.98 0.57 -10.19
CA ALA A 69 16.68 -0.81 -10.58
C ALA A 69 16.54 -0.94 -12.10
N TYR A 70 17.18 -1.96 -12.65
CA TYR A 70 17.08 -2.34 -14.06
C TYR A 70 16.16 -3.54 -14.16
N VAL A 71 15.00 -3.35 -14.76
CA VAL A 71 13.90 -4.31 -14.73
C VAL A 71 13.62 -4.84 -16.12
N THR A 72 13.53 -6.16 -16.24
CA THR A 72 12.96 -6.83 -17.42
C THR A 72 11.47 -7.00 -17.20
N VAL A 73 10.68 -6.42 -18.09
CA VAL A 73 9.21 -6.46 -18.02
C VAL A 73 8.72 -7.84 -18.47
N GLN A 74 7.84 -8.46 -17.69
CA GLN A 74 7.28 -9.79 -17.96
C GLN A 74 5.79 -9.73 -18.31
N GLN A 75 5.02 -8.88 -17.64
CA GLN A 75 3.58 -8.70 -17.90
C GLN A 75 3.19 -7.25 -17.70
N ILE A 76 2.42 -6.68 -18.63
CA ILE A 76 2.01 -5.27 -18.61
C ILE A 76 0.51 -5.17 -18.36
N TYR A 77 0.12 -4.34 -17.41
CA TYR A 77 -1.27 -3.98 -17.13
C TYR A 77 -1.61 -2.55 -17.56
N LYS A 78 -0.64 -1.63 -17.51
CA LYS A 78 -0.79 -0.22 -17.92
C LYS A 78 0.52 0.35 -18.42
N GLY A 79 0.46 1.25 -19.40
CA GLY A 79 1.58 2.09 -19.81
C GLY A 79 2.60 1.41 -20.73
N SER A 80 3.89 1.69 -20.49
CA SER A 80 5.02 1.41 -21.38
C SER A 80 5.08 -0.04 -21.91
N LYS A 81 5.19 -0.21 -23.24
CA LYS A 81 5.42 -1.50 -23.91
C LYS A 81 6.90 -1.90 -24.02
N LYS A 82 7.80 -1.17 -23.34
CA LYS A 82 9.23 -1.48 -23.36
C LYS A 82 9.50 -2.78 -22.63
N GLN A 83 10.39 -3.60 -23.18
CA GLN A 83 10.84 -4.85 -22.55
C GLN A 83 11.79 -4.60 -21.36
N GLN A 84 12.41 -3.41 -21.31
CA GLN A 84 13.31 -3.00 -20.25
C GLN A 84 12.96 -1.60 -19.75
N ILE A 85 12.97 -1.43 -18.42
CA ILE A 85 12.71 -0.15 -17.75
C ILE A 85 13.76 0.03 -16.66
N VAL A 86 14.32 1.25 -16.58
CA VAL A 86 15.21 1.67 -15.49
C VAL A 86 14.40 2.55 -14.55
N LEU A 87 14.30 2.14 -13.29
CA LEU A 87 13.49 2.78 -12.26
C LEU A 87 14.38 3.38 -11.18
N ARG A 88 14.11 4.62 -10.78
CA ARG A 88 14.63 5.20 -9.54
C ARG A 88 13.62 4.98 -8.42
N GLN A 89 14.01 4.27 -7.37
CA GLN A 89 13.29 4.29 -6.10
C GLN A 89 13.91 5.35 -5.21
N LEU A 90 13.11 6.30 -4.75
CA LEU A 90 13.58 7.30 -3.81
C LEU A 90 13.88 6.67 -2.44
N GLY A 91 15.03 7.01 -1.88
CA GLY A 91 15.47 6.55 -0.57
C GLY A 91 14.72 7.24 0.55
N ARG A 92 13.91 6.48 1.29
CA ARG A 92 13.35 6.92 2.56
C ARG A 92 13.40 5.81 3.60
N ARG A 93 13.52 6.18 4.88
CA ARG A 93 13.46 5.28 6.02
C ARG A 93 12.23 4.39 5.90
N HIS A 94 12.45 3.10 6.13
CA HIS A 94 11.44 2.06 6.04
C HIS A 94 10.90 1.75 4.63
N THR A 95 11.46 2.30 3.55
CA THR A 95 11.09 1.86 2.19
C THR A 95 11.76 0.53 1.87
N GLN A 96 10.96 -0.44 1.39
CA GLN A 96 11.45 -1.75 0.95
C GLN A 96 12.42 -1.60 -0.22
N LYS A 97 13.62 -2.16 -0.10
CA LYS A 97 14.60 -2.15 -1.20
C LYS A 97 14.37 -3.32 -2.16
N PHE A 98 14.68 -3.09 -3.44
CA PHE A 98 14.68 -4.15 -4.43
C PHE A 98 15.89 -5.07 -4.25
N ILE A 99 15.67 -6.35 -4.54
CA ILE A 99 16.70 -7.40 -4.59
C ILE A 99 16.85 -7.86 -6.04
N SER A 100 18.09 -8.02 -6.50
CA SER A 100 18.36 -8.57 -7.84
C SER A 100 17.94 -10.03 -7.92
N GLY A 101 17.42 -10.43 -9.08
CA GLY A 101 16.84 -11.75 -9.34
C GLY A 101 15.41 -11.92 -8.86
N SER A 102 14.87 -10.97 -8.09
CA SER A 102 13.50 -11.05 -7.56
C SER A 102 12.47 -10.42 -8.49
N ARG A 103 11.24 -10.96 -8.45
CA ARG A 103 10.10 -10.48 -9.24
C ARG A 103 9.21 -9.57 -8.40
N TYR A 104 8.76 -8.47 -8.98
CA TYR A 104 7.93 -7.45 -8.32
C TYR A 104 6.77 -7.04 -9.22
N LEU A 105 5.68 -6.59 -8.59
CA LEU A 105 4.66 -5.76 -9.23
C LEU A 105 5.04 -4.30 -9.04
N PHE A 106 5.17 -3.55 -10.13
CA PHE A 106 5.54 -2.15 -10.13
C PHE A 106 4.34 -1.27 -10.43
N TYR A 107 4.11 -0.28 -9.58
CA TYR A 107 3.34 0.92 -9.84
C TYR A 107 4.34 2.07 -10.03
N ALA A 108 4.62 2.40 -11.29
CA ALA A 108 5.66 3.34 -11.66
C ALA A 108 5.08 4.65 -12.22
N ASN A 109 5.76 5.75 -11.92
CA ASN A 109 5.45 7.08 -12.44
C ASN A 109 6.59 7.59 -13.30
N TYR A 110 6.29 8.41 -14.29
CA TYR A 110 7.29 9.00 -15.17
C TYR A 110 7.44 10.49 -14.88
N ASP A 111 8.61 10.87 -14.37
CA ASP A 111 8.98 12.26 -14.24
C ASP A 111 9.36 12.81 -15.63
N ARG A 112 8.55 13.72 -16.16
CA ARG A 112 8.76 14.31 -17.49
C ARG A 112 9.91 15.32 -17.52
N GLN A 113 10.20 15.97 -16.41
CA GLN A 113 11.27 16.98 -16.32
C GLN A 113 12.63 16.28 -16.27
N LEU A 114 12.76 15.29 -15.38
CA LEU A 114 13.99 14.51 -15.21
C LEU A 114 14.11 13.38 -16.25
N ARG A 115 13.02 13.06 -16.96
CA ARG A 115 12.94 11.98 -17.96
C ARG A 115 13.33 10.61 -17.41
N ILE A 116 12.89 10.34 -16.19
CA ILE A 116 13.17 9.09 -15.47
C ILE A 116 11.88 8.43 -15.03
N TRP A 117 11.89 7.11 -15.00
CA TRP A 117 10.85 6.37 -14.29
C TRP A 117 11.21 6.28 -12.82
N GLU A 118 10.21 6.46 -11.97
CA GLU A 118 10.37 6.33 -10.54
C GLU A 118 9.29 5.47 -9.91
N VAL A 119 9.65 4.88 -8.79
CA VAL A 119 8.69 4.24 -7.88
C VAL A 119 8.67 5.07 -6.62
N ARG A 120 7.47 5.56 -6.28
CA ARG A 120 7.28 6.35 -5.08
C ARG A 120 7.53 5.49 -3.83
N PRO A 121 8.21 6.04 -2.81
CA PRO A 121 8.29 5.37 -1.52
C PRO A 121 6.87 5.19 -0.99
N CYS A 122 6.60 4.05 -0.37
CA CYS A 122 5.34 3.78 0.31
C CYS A 122 4.10 3.69 -0.62
N GLY A 123 4.31 3.46 -1.92
CA GLY A 123 3.28 2.96 -2.83
C GLY A 123 3.02 1.45 -2.68
N ARG A 124 2.24 0.86 -3.59
CA ARG A 124 1.92 -0.59 -3.59
C ARG A 124 2.97 -1.49 -4.25
N THR A 125 4.04 -0.92 -4.82
CA THR A 125 5.12 -1.70 -5.45
C THR A 125 5.79 -2.61 -4.43
N ARG A 126 5.70 -3.93 -4.63
CA ARG A 126 6.28 -4.95 -3.74
C ARG A 126 6.52 -6.25 -4.49
N MET A 127 7.12 -7.23 -3.81
CA MET A 127 7.44 -8.54 -4.38
C MET A 127 6.20 -9.26 -4.89
N ALA A 128 6.32 -9.97 -6.01
CA ALA A 128 5.21 -10.58 -6.73
C ALA A 128 4.46 -11.66 -5.94
N ASP A 129 5.09 -12.25 -4.92
CA ASP A 129 4.47 -13.30 -4.10
C ASP A 129 3.45 -12.73 -3.10
N TYR A 130 3.58 -11.44 -2.77
CA TYR A 130 2.79 -10.77 -1.73
C TYR A 130 1.75 -9.81 -2.32
N VAL A 131 1.37 -9.91 -3.60
CA VAL A 131 0.48 -8.96 -4.30
C VAL A 131 -0.81 -9.60 -4.79
N GLN A 132 -1.28 -10.67 -4.12
CA GLN A 132 -2.40 -11.46 -4.65
C GLN A 132 -3.70 -10.65 -4.71
N ASP A 133 -3.94 -9.75 -3.76
CA ASP A 133 -5.06 -8.79 -3.85
C ASP A 133 -4.98 -7.89 -5.11
N ASP A 134 -3.78 -7.39 -5.43
CA ASP A 134 -3.55 -6.52 -6.58
C ASP A 134 -3.71 -7.30 -7.88
N LEU A 135 -3.20 -8.52 -7.95
CA LEU A 135 -3.30 -9.36 -9.14
C LEU A 135 -4.75 -9.75 -9.45
N LEU A 136 -5.59 -9.98 -8.45
CA LEU A 136 -7.04 -10.19 -8.68
C LEU A 136 -7.68 -8.96 -9.34
N TYR A 137 -7.36 -7.77 -8.85
CA TYR A 137 -7.82 -6.51 -9.46
C TYR A 137 -7.27 -6.33 -10.89
N LEU A 138 -5.96 -6.50 -11.08
CA LEU A 138 -5.26 -6.20 -12.34
C LEU A 138 -5.58 -7.22 -13.44
N ASN A 139 -5.70 -8.50 -13.12
CA ASN A 139 -6.05 -9.55 -14.09
C ASN A 139 -7.50 -9.45 -14.58
N SER A 140 -8.35 -8.71 -13.87
CA SER A 140 -9.77 -8.51 -14.19
C SER A 140 -10.04 -7.20 -14.95
N LEU A 141 -8.99 -6.50 -15.40
CA LEU A 141 -9.13 -5.28 -16.19
C LEU A 141 -9.69 -5.57 -17.59
N PRO A 142 -10.48 -4.65 -18.19
CA PRO A 142 -10.88 -3.34 -17.66
C PRO A 142 -12.17 -3.38 -16.81
N ALA A 143 -12.73 -4.56 -16.55
CA ALA A 143 -14.00 -4.68 -15.82
C ALA A 143 -13.85 -4.23 -14.35
N SER A 144 -12.77 -4.64 -13.69
CA SER A 144 -12.48 -4.28 -12.29
C SER A 144 -12.33 -2.77 -12.07
N SER A 145 -11.86 -2.01 -13.06
CA SER A 145 -11.69 -0.55 -12.94
C SER A 145 -13.00 0.24 -13.08
N LYS A 146 -14.12 -0.43 -13.37
CA LYS A 146 -15.43 0.20 -13.54
C LYS A 146 -16.41 -0.11 -12.41
N ARG A 147 -15.96 -0.82 -11.38
CA ARG A 147 -16.78 -1.35 -10.29
C ARG A 147 -16.18 -0.88 -8.97
N THR A 148 -17.03 -0.60 -7.99
CA THR A 148 -16.55 -0.46 -6.62
C THR A 148 -16.02 -1.80 -6.13
N ARG A 149 -15.00 -1.77 -5.26
CA ARG A 149 -14.38 -2.98 -4.72
C ARG A 149 -14.03 -2.83 -3.25
N VAL A 150 -14.48 -3.77 -2.43
CA VAL A 150 -13.97 -3.96 -1.07
C VAL A 150 -13.11 -5.21 -1.05
N SER A 151 -11.85 -5.11 -0.65
CA SER A 151 -10.97 -6.28 -0.58
C SER A 151 -10.01 -6.22 0.60
N GLY A 152 -9.26 -7.31 0.79
CA GLY A 152 -8.25 -7.39 1.82
C GLY A 152 -7.70 -8.80 1.94
N GLU A 153 -6.64 -8.92 2.74
CA GLU A 153 -6.02 -10.19 3.06
C GLU A 153 -6.29 -10.53 4.53
N ILE A 154 -6.49 -11.81 4.84
CA ILE A 154 -6.43 -12.31 6.21
C ILE A 154 -5.17 -13.17 6.31
N VAL A 155 -4.25 -12.77 7.17
CA VAL A 155 -2.98 -13.46 7.35
C VAL A 155 -2.76 -13.74 8.84
N ARG A 156 -2.15 -14.89 9.12
CA ARG A 156 -1.55 -15.17 10.42
C ARG A 156 -0.19 -14.48 10.47
N TYR A 157 0.06 -13.71 11.52
CA TYR A 157 1.33 -13.09 11.83
C TYR A 157 1.79 -13.60 13.18
N ASP A 158 2.90 -14.34 13.20
CA ASP A 158 3.49 -14.88 14.43
C ASP A 158 4.98 -14.55 14.47
N THR A 159 5.49 -14.23 15.66
CA THR A 159 6.91 -13.98 15.92
C THR A 159 7.44 -15.01 16.90
N ASP A 160 8.72 -15.34 16.79
CA ASP A 160 9.42 -16.17 17.77
C ASP A 160 10.81 -15.57 18.08
N ALA A 161 11.58 -16.25 18.94
CA ALA A 161 12.90 -15.77 19.35
C ALA A 161 13.91 -15.72 18.18
N ASP A 162 13.78 -16.61 17.21
CA ASP A 162 14.66 -16.72 16.04
C ASP A 162 14.21 -15.79 14.91
N ASN A 163 12.90 -15.54 14.81
CA ASN A 163 12.29 -14.55 13.93
C ASN A 163 11.46 -13.51 14.71
N PRO A 164 12.12 -12.58 15.42
CA PRO A 164 11.44 -11.49 16.13
C PRO A 164 10.79 -10.47 15.18
N GLN A 165 10.95 -10.65 13.87
CA GLN A 165 10.38 -9.79 12.83
C GLN A 165 9.08 -10.33 12.24
N GLY A 166 8.78 -11.59 12.56
CA GLY A 166 7.51 -12.25 12.29
C GLY A 166 7.44 -12.89 10.92
N THR A 167 6.68 -13.98 10.86
CA THR A 167 6.30 -14.66 9.62
C THR A 167 4.85 -14.34 9.29
N THR A 168 4.52 -14.29 7.99
CA THR A 168 3.13 -14.18 7.53
C THR A 168 2.70 -15.43 6.78
N GLU A 169 1.50 -15.92 7.10
CA GLU A 169 0.86 -17.02 6.40
C GLU A 169 -0.56 -16.61 5.97
N PRO A 170 -0.90 -16.65 4.67
CA PRO A 170 -2.26 -16.38 4.23
C PRO A 170 -3.26 -17.42 4.75
N LEU A 171 -4.40 -16.97 5.26
CA LEU A 171 -5.43 -17.84 5.82
C LEU A 171 -6.59 -18.02 4.85
N ALA A 172 -6.65 -19.19 4.20
CA ALA A 172 -7.73 -19.57 3.31
C ALA A 172 -8.97 -20.10 4.06
N GLY A 173 -10.15 -20.02 3.43
CA GLY A 173 -11.38 -20.61 3.95
C GLY A 173 -12.03 -19.83 5.10
N ILE A 174 -11.56 -18.62 5.40
CA ILE A 174 -12.10 -17.78 6.47
C ILE A 174 -13.37 -17.10 5.97
N ARG A 175 -14.52 -17.43 6.59
CA ARG A 175 -15.77 -16.70 6.35
C ARG A 175 -15.68 -15.32 6.97
N LEU A 176 -16.10 -14.30 6.23
CA LEU A 176 -16.21 -12.94 6.73
C LEU A 176 -17.52 -12.30 6.29
N ARG A 177 -17.97 -11.33 7.09
CA ARG A 177 -19.13 -10.49 6.81
C ARG A 177 -18.71 -9.04 6.73
N VAL A 178 -19.18 -8.30 5.73
CA VAL A 178 -19.03 -6.85 5.63
C VAL A 178 -20.41 -6.25 5.87
N THR A 179 -20.56 -5.55 7.00
CA THR A 179 -21.84 -4.97 7.42
C THR A 179 -21.88 -3.50 7.05
N GLY A 180 -22.88 -3.11 6.25
CA GLY A 180 -23.20 -1.73 5.91
C GLY A 180 -24.55 -1.29 6.48
N GLU A 181 -24.97 -0.07 6.19
CA GLU A 181 -26.29 0.44 6.62
C GLU A 181 -27.44 -0.20 5.82
N GLU A 182 -27.27 -0.33 4.50
CA GLU A 182 -28.33 -0.83 3.61
C GLU A 182 -28.35 -2.35 3.49
N ARG A 183 -27.16 -2.97 3.42
CA ARG A 183 -27.04 -4.42 3.20
C ARG A 183 -25.70 -4.97 3.70
N ASP A 184 -25.74 -6.26 4.00
CA ASP A 184 -24.56 -7.04 4.35
C ASP A 184 -24.04 -7.84 3.16
N PHE A 185 -22.74 -8.13 3.19
CA PHE A 185 -22.05 -8.97 2.22
C PHE A 185 -21.29 -10.07 2.96
N GLU A 186 -21.16 -11.24 2.33
CA GLU A 186 -20.39 -12.37 2.87
C GLU A 186 -19.42 -12.91 1.83
N ALA A 187 -18.22 -13.27 2.28
CA ALA A 187 -17.18 -13.87 1.46
C ALA A 187 -16.42 -14.94 2.24
N VAL A 188 -15.66 -15.75 1.50
CA VAL A 188 -14.70 -16.70 2.03
C VAL A 188 -13.34 -16.36 1.44
N THR A 189 -12.30 -16.29 2.27
CA THR A 189 -10.95 -16.05 1.76
C THR A 189 -10.50 -17.18 0.83
N ASN A 190 -9.86 -16.83 -0.28
CA ASN A 190 -9.31 -17.80 -1.23
C ASN A 190 -8.01 -18.44 -0.72
N ALA A 191 -7.37 -19.27 -1.56
CA ALA A 191 -6.11 -19.96 -1.21
C ALA A 191 -4.96 -19.01 -0.82
N ASN A 192 -5.00 -17.75 -1.26
CA ASN A 192 -4.03 -16.71 -0.94
C ASN A 192 -4.50 -15.81 0.21
N GLY A 193 -5.51 -16.22 0.98
CA GLY A 193 -6.05 -15.44 2.10
C GLY A 193 -6.80 -14.17 1.69
N VAL A 194 -7.05 -13.94 0.39
CA VAL A 194 -7.71 -12.73 -0.10
C VAL A 194 -9.22 -12.90 -0.05
N TYR A 195 -9.93 -11.86 0.41
CA TYR A 195 -11.36 -11.69 0.22
C TYR A 195 -11.64 -10.51 -0.72
N GLU A 196 -12.75 -10.58 -1.47
CA GLU A 196 -13.18 -9.47 -2.32
C GLU A 196 -14.70 -9.41 -2.52
N PHE A 197 -15.19 -8.20 -2.67
CA PHE A 197 -16.56 -7.85 -2.98
C PHE A 197 -16.56 -6.81 -4.09
N HIS A 198 -17.48 -6.94 -5.04
CA HIS A 198 -17.69 -5.96 -6.10
C HIS A 198 -19.08 -5.35 -6.01
N ASP A 199 -19.25 -4.17 -6.63
CA ASP A 199 -20.52 -3.45 -6.70
C ASP A 199 -21.11 -3.16 -5.31
N VAL A 200 -20.23 -2.94 -4.34
CA VAL A 200 -20.60 -2.50 -2.99
C VAL A 200 -20.98 -1.01 -3.07
N PRO A 201 -22.18 -0.60 -2.62
CA PRO A 201 -22.56 0.81 -2.62
C PRO A 201 -21.58 1.66 -1.79
N PRO A 202 -21.37 2.94 -2.14
CA PRO A 202 -20.56 3.82 -1.32
C PRO A 202 -21.12 3.94 0.11
N GLY A 203 -20.25 4.06 1.11
CA GLY A 203 -20.67 4.17 2.50
C GLY A 203 -19.65 3.61 3.51
N SER A 204 -20.06 3.60 4.77
CA SER A 204 -19.28 3.09 5.89
C SER A 204 -19.60 1.62 6.15
N TYR A 205 -18.57 0.80 6.30
CA TYR A 205 -18.73 -0.64 6.50
C TYR A 205 -17.87 -1.14 7.65
N THR A 206 -18.30 -2.23 8.30
CA THR A 206 -17.47 -2.99 9.24
C THR A 206 -17.20 -4.39 8.73
N VAL A 207 -15.93 -4.71 8.52
CA VAL A 207 -15.46 -6.06 8.14
C VAL A 207 -15.36 -6.93 9.39
N ARG A 208 -15.94 -8.14 9.37
CA ARG A 208 -15.95 -9.06 10.51
C ARG A 208 -15.58 -10.47 10.07
N PRO A 209 -14.33 -10.90 10.26
CA PRO A 209 -13.95 -12.28 10.00
C PRO A 209 -14.44 -13.21 11.12
N ARG A 210 -14.81 -14.43 10.77
CA ARG A 210 -14.98 -15.53 11.73
C ARG A 210 -13.59 -16.05 12.10
N ILE A 211 -13.05 -15.53 13.20
CA ILE A 211 -11.72 -15.90 13.69
C ILE A 211 -11.70 -17.40 14.04
N PRO A 212 -10.77 -18.19 13.45
CA PRO A 212 -10.61 -19.61 13.79
C PRO A 212 -10.21 -19.83 15.25
N ASN A 213 -10.56 -21.00 15.78
CA ASN A 213 -10.11 -21.40 17.11
C ASN A 213 -8.57 -21.40 17.20
N GLY A 214 -8.05 -20.89 18.32
CA GLY A 214 -6.61 -20.80 18.56
C GLY A 214 -5.97 -19.51 18.02
N LEU A 215 -6.68 -18.72 17.22
CA LEU A 215 -6.21 -17.42 16.76
C LEU A 215 -6.90 -16.28 17.51
N VAL A 216 -6.22 -15.14 17.61
CA VAL A 216 -6.78 -13.88 18.10
C VAL A 216 -6.50 -12.76 17.12
N PHE A 217 -7.38 -11.76 17.10
CA PHE A 217 -7.15 -10.56 16.32
C PHE A 217 -5.98 -9.75 16.88
N LEU A 218 -5.00 -9.46 16.03
CA LEU A 218 -3.82 -8.68 16.37
C LEU A 218 -3.97 -7.24 15.90
N TRP A 219 -4.20 -7.06 14.59
CA TRP A 219 -4.14 -5.74 13.96
C TRP A 219 -4.93 -5.67 12.66
N ALA A 220 -5.19 -4.44 12.21
CA ALA A 220 -5.84 -4.13 10.96
C ALA A 220 -5.01 -3.08 10.20
N ILE A 221 -4.65 -3.37 8.95
CA ILE A 221 -3.92 -2.46 8.07
C ILE A 221 -4.92 -1.96 7.03
N HIS A 222 -5.40 -0.74 7.24
CA HIS A 222 -6.39 -0.11 6.37
C HIS A 222 -5.78 0.31 5.04
N TYR A 223 -6.63 0.39 4.02
CA TYR A 223 -6.26 1.10 2.82
C TYR A 223 -6.45 2.63 2.96
N GLY A 224 -5.47 3.42 2.55
CA GLY A 224 -5.45 4.89 2.59
C GLY A 224 -4.80 5.50 3.84
N ASP A 225 -5.20 6.74 4.15
CA ASP A 225 -4.63 7.55 5.23
C ASP A 225 -4.75 6.92 6.64
N ASP A 226 -3.72 7.18 7.45
CA ASP A 226 -3.70 6.98 8.90
C ASP A 226 -3.91 5.53 9.39
N ILE A 227 -3.17 4.60 8.77
CA ILE A 227 -3.14 3.17 9.14
C ILE A 227 -2.91 2.91 10.63
N TYR A 228 -2.21 3.80 11.34
CA TYR A 228 -1.91 3.65 12.75
C TYR A 228 -3.03 4.18 13.64
N ALA A 229 -3.72 5.29 13.30
CA ALA A 229 -4.87 5.73 14.10
C ALA A 229 -6.08 4.80 13.97
N ARG A 230 -6.19 4.09 12.83
CA ARG A 230 -7.25 3.10 12.59
C ARG A 230 -6.83 1.67 12.93
N ALA A 231 -5.65 1.51 13.54
CA ALA A 231 -5.21 0.24 14.08
C ALA A 231 -6.32 -0.39 14.92
N ARG A 232 -6.57 -1.68 14.70
CA ARG A 232 -7.62 -2.47 15.38
C ARG A 232 -9.07 -2.13 15.01
N SER A 233 -9.31 -1.04 14.29
CA SER A 233 -10.61 -0.82 13.67
C SER A 233 -10.77 -1.79 12.50
N LEU A 234 -11.95 -2.36 12.34
CA LEU A 234 -12.33 -3.06 11.11
C LEU A 234 -13.34 -2.25 10.28
N LYS A 235 -13.48 -0.96 10.60
CA LYS A 235 -14.33 -0.03 9.85
C LYS A 235 -13.59 0.54 8.65
N ILE A 236 -14.20 0.44 7.49
CA ILE A 236 -13.68 0.99 6.22
C ILE A 236 -14.70 1.97 5.64
N GLU A 237 -14.20 2.89 4.83
CA GLU A 237 -15.03 3.83 4.07
C GLU A 237 -14.86 3.55 2.58
N LEU A 238 -15.96 3.38 1.87
CA LEU A 238 -15.96 3.16 0.43
C LEU A 238 -16.51 4.39 -0.28
N LYS A 239 -15.70 4.99 -1.15
CA LYS A 239 -16.08 6.14 -1.98
C LYS A 239 -16.75 5.67 -3.28
N GLU A 240 -17.53 6.57 -3.90
CA GLU A 240 -18.14 6.34 -5.21
C GLU A 240 -17.11 5.94 -6.26
N GLY A 241 -17.37 4.85 -6.98
CA GLY A 241 -16.46 4.27 -7.98
C GLY A 241 -15.09 3.85 -7.45
N GLY A 242 -14.87 3.87 -6.13
CA GLY A 242 -13.58 3.63 -5.52
C GLY A 242 -13.35 2.19 -5.04
N CYS A 243 -12.18 1.97 -4.47
CA CYS A 243 -11.89 0.75 -3.72
C CYS A 243 -11.54 1.08 -2.29
N SER A 244 -11.84 0.15 -1.40
CA SER A 244 -11.53 0.23 0.02
C SER A 244 -11.21 -1.15 0.54
N GLY A 245 -10.70 -1.24 1.76
CA GLY A 245 -10.26 -2.52 2.28
C GLY A 245 -9.41 -2.45 3.51
N VAL A 246 -9.15 -3.63 4.05
CA VAL A 246 -8.34 -3.80 5.25
C VAL A 246 -7.67 -5.17 5.23
N THR A 247 -6.36 -5.22 5.46
CA THR A 247 -5.67 -6.47 5.76
C THR A 247 -5.79 -6.75 7.25
N ILE A 248 -6.24 -7.96 7.60
CA ILE A 248 -6.50 -8.40 8.97
C ILE A 248 -5.39 -9.34 9.40
N LEU A 249 -4.72 -8.99 10.49
CA LEU A 249 -3.68 -9.81 11.10
C LEU A 249 -4.27 -10.57 12.27
N LEU A 250 -4.15 -11.89 12.21
CA LEU A 250 -4.44 -12.79 13.31
C LEU A 250 -3.13 -13.37 13.86
N THR A 251 -3.09 -13.82 15.11
CA THR A 251 -1.90 -14.43 15.70
C THR A 251 -2.30 -15.58 16.63
N THR A 252 -1.39 -16.54 16.80
CA THR A 252 -1.46 -17.56 17.85
C THR A 252 -0.94 -17.02 19.19
N ASP A 253 -0.10 -15.99 19.18
CA ASP A 253 0.46 -15.40 20.39
C ASP A 253 -0.50 -14.39 21.03
N LYS A 254 -1.17 -14.84 22.09
CA LYS A 254 -2.10 -14.01 22.86
C LYS A 254 -1.42 -12.91 23.68
N THR A 255 -0.10 -12.97 23.81
CA THR A 255 0.72 -12.06 24.62
C THR A 255 1.35 -10.95 23.79
N LEU A 256 1.38 -11.07 22.45
CA LEU A 256 1.87 -10.03 21.57
C LEU A 256 1.21 -8.70 21.93
N ASN A 257 2.05 -7.77 22.41
CA ASN A 257 1.58 -6.49 22.91
C ASN A 257 0.82 -5.80 21.80
N LYS A 258 -0.48 -5.62 22.04
CA LYS A 258 -1.37 -5.01 21.07
C LYS A 258 -0.88 -3.59 20.75
N ASP A 259 -0.17 -2.88 21.63
CA ASP A 259 0.14 -1.44 21.50
C ASP A 259 1.32 -1.10 20.59
N SER A 260 2.28 -2.01 20.37
CA SER A 260 3.45 -1.73 19.51
C SER A 260 3.23 -2.01 18.03
N GLY A 261 2.13 -2.68 17.67
CA GLY A 261 1.78 -3.04 16.28
C GLY A 261 2.83 -3.92 15.58
N PRO A 262 2.47 -4.62 14.49
CA PRO A 262 3.47 -5.24 13.64
C PRO A 262 4.24 -4.16 12.88
N LYS A 263 5.47 -4.46 12.48
CA LYS A 263 6.18 -3.61 11.52
C LYS A 263 5.49 -3.74 10.16
N ILE A 264 4.49 -2.89 9.90
CA ILE A 264 3.52 -2.98 8.78
C ILE A 264 4.19 -3.28 7.45
N GLY A 265 5.33 -2.64 7.16
CA GLY A 265 6.07 -2.88 5.93
C GLY A 265 6.46 -4.35 5.72
N ARG A 266 6.76 -5.09 6.80
CA ARG A 266 7.21 -6.49 6.77
C ARG A 266 6.10 -7.49 6.53
N VAL A 267 4.86 -7.11 6.80
CA VAL A 267 3.67 -7.97 6.59
C VAL A 267 3.50 -8.32 5.10
N PHE A 268 3.91 -7.41 4.21
CA PHE A 268 3.73 -7.52 2.76
C PHE A 268 5.03 -7.83 2.00
N THR A 269 6.04 -8.39 2.66
CA THR A 269 7.33 -8.74 2.03
C THR A 269 7.92 -10.02 2.58
N ALA A 270 8.83 -10.61 1.79
CA ALA A 270 9.72 -11.64 2.27
C ALA A 270 10.55 -11.17 3.48
N ASP A 271 10.93 -12.15 4.29
CA ASP A 271 11.86 -11.95 5.40
C ASP A 271 13.19 -11.36 4.92
N SER A 272 13.90 -10.69 5.84
CA SER A 272 15.15 -9.98 5.52
C SER A 272 16.27 -10.88 4.98
N ASN A 273 16.11 -12.19 5.05
CA ASN A 273 17.03 -13.17 4.52
C ASN A 273 16.43 -13.80 3.25
N VAL A 274 16.60 -13.14 2.12
CA VAL A 274 16.60 -13.87 0.84
C VAL A 274 17.89 -14.70 0.84
N SER A 275 17.84 -15.87 1.48
CA SER A 275 18.89 -16.88 1.36
C SER A 275 18.92 -17.30 -0.10
N ARG A 276 20.11 -17.20 -0.69
CA ARG A 276 20.42 -17.61 -2.07
C ARG A 276 19.96 -19.02 -2.38
#